data_AF-A0A0B0D987-F1
#
_entry.id   AF-A0A0B0D987-F1
#
_cell.length_a   1.000
_cell.length_b   1.000
_cell.length_c   1.000
_cell.angle_alpha   90.00
_cell.angle_beta   90.00
_cell.angle_gamma   90.00
#
_symmetry.space_group_name_H-M   'P 1'
#
loop_
_entity.id
_entity.type
_entity.pdbx_description
1 polymer ?
#
loop_
_entity_poly.entity_id
_entity_poly.type
_entity_poly.pdbx_seq_one_letter_code
_entity_poly.pdbx_strand_id
1 'polypeptide(L)'
;MNTTTQKSHPDTREQWVDVTVQADPARHVVSITGSDGHEHEYFADDAREVALAAQHTRGRGQWCAKYSRLLVPGASRVTGGVSFYKLEPLPA
;
A
#
# COMPACT_ATOMS: atom_id res chain seq x y z
N MET A 1 -1.87 38.93 -7.89
CA MET A 1 -1.71 37.55 -8.42
C MET A 1 -1.49 36.68 -7.19
N ASN A 2 -2.55 36.04 -6.68
CA ASN A 2 -2.49 35.37 -5.38
C ASN A 2 -2.90 33.90 -5.58
N THR A 3 -1.89 33.06 -5.74
CA THR A 3 -1.98 31.61 -5.76
C THR A 3 -2.37 31.12 -4.36
N THR A 4 -3.66 30.85 -4.18
CA THR A 4 -4.14 30.12 -2.99
C THR A 4 -3.87 28.64 -3.26
N THR A 5 -2.88 28.09 -2.58
CA THR A 5 -2.55 26.66 -2.56
C THR A 5 -3.80 25.87 -2.16
N GLN A 6 -4.41 25.19 -3.12
CA GLN A 6 -5.40 24.16 -2.86
C GLN A 6 -4.69 23.04 -2.09
N LYS A 7 -4.96 22.95 -0.78
CA LYS A 7 -4.77 21.70 -0.04
C LYS A 7 -5.72 20.69 -0.66
N SER A 8 -5.22 19.88 -1.59
CA SER A 8 -5.90 18.69 -2.08
C SER A 8 -6.20 17.81 -0.87
N HIS A 9 -7.48 17.77 -0.47
CA HIS A 9 -7.95 16.71 0.41
C HIS A 9 -7.66 15.38 -0.30
N PRO A 10 -7.27 14.31 0.41
CA PRO A 10 -6.98 13.03 -0.23
C PRO A 10 -8.21 12.62 -1.03
N ASP A 11 -8.02 12.55 -2.33
CA ASP A 11 -9.07 12.38 -3.32
C ASP A 11 -9.84 11.08 -3.01
N THR A 12 -11.09 11.18 -2.56
CA THR A 12 -11.96 10.04 -2.25
C THR A 12 -12.44 9.30 -3.50
N ARG A 13 -11.93 9.62 -4.70
CA ARG A 13 -12.23 8.86 -5.90
C ARG A 13 -11.54 7.50 -5.84
N GLU A 14 -12.13 6.56 -6.55
CA GLU A 14 -11.51 5.28 -6.78
C GLU A 14 -10.31 5.48 -7.71
N GLN A 15 -9.12 5.49 -7.11
CA GLN A 15 -7.86 5.59 -7.83
C GLN A 15 -6.91 4.52 -7.32
N TRP A 16 -6.27 3.82 -8.26
CA TRP A 16 -5.17 2.90 -7.98
C TRP A 16 -3.88 3.58 -8.40
N VAL A 17 -2.97 3.79 -7.45
CA VAL A 17 -1.67 4.43 -7.69
C VAL A 17 -0.56 3.41 -7.52
N ASP A 18 0.42 3.42 -8.42
CA ASP A 18 1.59 2.57 -8.29
C ASP A 18 2.41 2.98 -7.06
N VAL A 19 2.82 2.01 -6.26
CA VAL A 19 3.59 2.21 -5.03
C VAL A 19 4.72 1.19 -4.93
N THR A 20 5.76 1.57 -4.19
CA THR A 20 6.73 0.60 -3.65
C THR A 20 6.20 0.06 -2.32
N VAL A 21 6.36 -1.23 -2.09
CA VAL A 21 5.83 -1.97 -0.95
C VAL A 21 6.99 -2.64 -0.23
N GLN A 22 7.09 -2.37 1.06
CA GLN A 22 7.94 -3.11 1.99
C GLN A 22 7.07 -3.60 3.14
N ALA A 23 7.36 -4.79 3.65
CA ALA A 23 6.61 -5.36 4.74
C ALA A 23 7.57 -5.90 5.80
N ASP A 24 7.22 -5.65 7.06
CA ASP A 24 7.85 -6.21 8.25
C ASP A 24 6.83 -7.17 8.91
N PRO A 25 6.91 -8.48 8.62
CA PRO A 25 6.01 -9.47 9.19
C PRO A 25 6.16 -9.63 10.70
N ALA A 26 7.32 -9.27 11.29
CA ALA A 26 7.53 -9.39 12.72
C ALA A 26 6.76 -8.32 13.50
N ARG A 27 6.59 -7.13 12.88
CA ARG A 27 5.83 -6.01 13.44
C ARG A 27 4.39 -5.91 12.92
N HIS A 28 3.99 -6.77 11.97
CA HIS A 28 2.73 -6.65 11.24
C HIS A 28 2.55 -5.30 10.53
N VAL A 29 3.64 -4.74 10.02
CA VAL A 29 3.67 -3.42 9.37
C VAL A 29 3.93 -3.57 7.88
N VAL A 30 3.23 -2.76 7.08
CA VAL A 30 3.48 -2.57 5.65
C VAL A 30 3.73 -1.10 5.40
N SER A 31 4.89 -0.78 4.84
CA SER A 31 5.22 0.53 4.30
C SER A 31 4.84 0.59 2.82
N ILE A 32 4.11 1.62 2.44
CA ILE A 32 3.88 1.97 1.04
C ILE A 32 4.57 3.31 0.75
N THR A 33 5.29 3.37 -0.35
CA THR A 33 5.95 4.60 -0.82
C THR A 33 5.35 5.01 -2.15
N GLY A 34 4.78 6.22 -2.20
CA GLY A 34 4.24 6.80 -3.42
C GLY A 34 5.31 7.19 -4.43
N SER A 35 4.89 7.56 -5.64
CA SER A 35 5.79 8.10 -6.68
C SER A 35 6.40 9.46 -6.32
N ASP A 36 5.80 10.16 -5.36
CA ASP A 36 6.29 11.38 -4.73
C ASP A 36 7.41 11.11 -3.69
N GLY A 37 7.71 9.84 -3.42
CA GLY A 37 8.71 9.41 -2.44
C GLY A 37 8.24 9.49 -1.00
N HIS A 38 6.96 9.81 -0.75
CA HIS A 38 6.41 9.83 0.60
C HIS A 38 6.07 8.41 1.05
N GLU A 39 6.64 8.02 2.20
CA GLU A 39 6.37 6.73 2.84
C GLU A 39 5.24 6.86 3.87
N HIS A 40 4.36 5.86 3.86
CA HIS A 40 3.29 5.71 4.82
C HIS A 40 3.29 4.28 5.37
N GLU A 41 3.25 4.16 6.70
CA GLU A 41 3.18 2.88 7.39
C GLU A 41 1.74 2.53 7.76
N TYR A 42 1.41 1.24 7.62
CA TYR A 42 0.11 0.68 7.94
C TYR A 42 0.25 -0.64 8.69
N PHE A 43 -0.74 -0.97 9.51
CA PHE A 43 -0.91 -2.31 10.06
C PHE A 43 -1.51 -3.24 9.00
N ALA A 44 -1.07 -4.50 8.99
CA ALA A 44 -1.65 -5.57 8.20
C ALA A 44 -1.54 -6.93 8.91
N ASP A 45 -2.67 -7.59 9.14
CA ASP A 45 -2.69 -8.97 9.66
C ASP A 45 -1.90 -9.92 8.74
N ASP A 46 -2.07 -9.75 7.42
CA ASP A 46 -1.45 -10.57 6.38
C ASP A 46 -0.04 -10.07 5.98
N ALA A 47 0.67 -9.33 6.83
CA ALA A 47 1.99 -8.75 6.51
C ALA A 47 3.02 -9.78 5.98
N ARG A 48 2.93 -11.04 6.44
CA ARG A 48 3.77 -12.14 5.93
C ARG A 48 3.50 -12.46 4.46
N GLU A 49 2.23 -12.50 4.07
CA GLU A 49 1.84 -12.74 2.68
C GLU A 49 2.21 -11.56 1.79
N VAL A 50 2.02 -10.33 2.29
CA VAL A 50 2.46 -9.11 1.62
C VAL A 50 3.98 -9.14 1.39
N ALA A 51 4.78 -9.54 2.38
CA ALA A 51 6.23 -9.63 2.24
C ALA A 51 6.66 -10.63 1.15
N LEU A 52 6.03 -11.80 1.09
CA LEU A 52 6.30 -12.80 0.05
C LEU A 52 5.91 -12.29 -1.34
N ALA A 53 4.73 -11.68 -1.44
CA ALA A 53 4.24 -11.10 -2.68
C ALA A 53 5.13 -9.95 -3.17
N ALA A 54 5.52 -9.04 -2.27
CA ALA A 54 6.39 -7.91 -2.58
C ALA A 54 7.78 -8.39 -3.05
N GLN A 55 8.37 -9.40 -2.41
CA GLN A 55 9.63 -9.99 -2.88
C GLN A 55 9.52 -10.51 -4.32
N HIS A 56 8.40 -11.17 -4.66
CA HIS A 56 8.15 -11.67 -6.01
C HIS A 56 8.01 -10.55 -7.05
N THR A 57 7.39 -9.43 -6.69
CA THR A 57 7.14 -8.30 -7.61
C THR A 57 8.24 -7.24 -7.65
N ARG A 58 9.34 -7.46 -6.90
CA ARG A 58 10.41 -6.48 -6.65
C ARG A 58 9.87 -5.22 -5.97
N GLY A 59 9.02 -5.41 -4.97
CA GLY A 59 8.41 -4.35 -4.17
C GLY A 59 7.30 -3.59 -4.88
N ARG A 60 6.82 -4.02 -6.06
CA ARG A 60 5.80 -3.26 -6.80
C ARG A 60 4.39 -3.65 -6.39
N GLY A 61 3.55 -2.66 -6.14
CA GLY A 61 2.13 -2.82 -5.86
C GLY A 61 1.31 -1.62 -6.33
N GLN A 62 0.01 -1.67 -6.10
CA GLN A 62 -0.91 -0.57 -6.33
C GLN A 62 -1.75 -0.32 -5.09
N TRP A 63 -1.89 0.95 -4.71
CA TRP A 63 -2.65 1.37 -3.54
C TRP A 63 -3.93 2.08 -3.94
N CYS A 64 -5.03 1.75 -3.26
CA CYS A 64 -6.28 2.50 -3.34
C CYS A 64 -6.68 3.01 -1.95
N ALA A 65 -6.51 4.32 -1.73
CA ALA A 65 -6.80 4.96 -0.46
C ALA A 65 -8.29 4.83 -0.06
N LYS A 66 -9.21 4.99 -1.02
CA LYS A 66 -10.66 4.86 -0.81
C LYS A 66 -11.06 3.54 -0.14
N TYR A 67 -10.42 2.44 -0.52
CA TYR A 67 -10.69 1.10 0.02
C TYR A 67 -9.70 0.66 1.08
N SER A 68 -8.69 1.50 1.37
CA SER A 68 -7.54 1.14 2.19
C SER A 68 -6.96 -0.22 1.79
N ARG A 69 -6.77 -0.40 0.47
CA ARG A 69 -6.45 -1.70 -0.11
C ARG A 69 -5.21 -1.66 -0.98
N LEU A 70 -4.32 -2.61 -0.72
CA LEU A 70 -3.11 -2.85 -1.48
C LEU A 70 -3.33 -4.02 -2.44
N LEU A 71 -3.05 -3.81 -3.72
CA LEU A 71 -2.94 -4.84 -4.73
C LEU A 71 -1.46 -5.15 -4.97
N VAL A 72 -1.05 -6.40 -4.84
CA VAL A 72 0.30 -6.86 -5.25
C VAL A 72 0.15 -7.80 -6.45
N PRO A 73 0.44 -7.35 -7.69
CA PRO A 73 0.21 -8.14 -8.89
C PRO A 73 0.95 -9.48 -8.87
N GLY A 74 0.24 -10.58 -9.11
CA GLY A 74 0.85 -11.92 -9.13
C GLY A 74 1.10 -12.54 -7.75
N ALA A 75 0.68 -11.90 -6.66
CA ALA A 75 0.75 -12.44 -5.31
C ALA A 75 0.13 -13.84 -5.19
N SER A 76 -1.01 -14.08 -5.84
CA SER A 76 -1.68 -15.39 -5.83
C SER A 76 -0.81 -16.55 -6.31
N ARG A 77 0.24 -16.29 -7.12
CA ARG A 77 1.19 -17.30 -7.59
C ARG A 77 2.19 -17.74 -6.52
N VAL A 78 2.37 -16.95 -5.48
CA VAL A 78 3.37 -17.19 -4.42
C VAL A 78 2.78 -17.34 -3.02
N THR A 79 1.60 -16.77 -2.76
CA THR A 79 0.90 -16.93 -1.47
C THR A 79 -0.16 -18.02 -1.50
N GLY A 80 -0.64 -18.42 -2.69
CA GLY A 80 -1.81 -19.30 -2.84
C GLY A 80 -3.14 -18.63 -2.49
N GLY A 81 -3.12 -17.34 -2.12
CA GLY A 81 -4.27 -16.53 -1.73
C GLY A 81 -4.66 -15.47 -2.77
N VAL A 82 -5.38 -14.46 -2.30
CA VAL A 82 -5.78 -13.31 -3.13
C VAL A 82 -4.67 -12.27 -3.25
N SER A 83 -4.71 -11.45 -4.29
CA SER A 83 -3.71 -10.39 -4.50
C SER A 83 -4.02 -9.07 -3.80
N PHE A 84 -5.10 -9.02 -3.02
CA PHE A 84 -5.61 -7.80 -2.39
C PHE A 84 -5.56 -7.89 -0.87
N TYR A 85 -4.80 -6.98 -0.25
CA TYR A 85 -4.59 -6.91 1.19
C TYR A 85 -5.21 -5.64 1.76
N LYS A 86 -5.93 -5.76 2.87
CA LYS A 86 -6.46 -4.61 3.59
C LYS A 86 -5.33 -4.04 4.47
N LEU A 87 -5.13 -2.74 4.41
CA LEU A 87 -4.18 -2.04 5.27
C LEU A 87 -4.95 -1.13 6.23
N GLU A 88 -4.55 -1.10 7.48
CA GLU A 88 -5.19 -0.28 8.51
C GLU A 88 -4.21 0.79 9.01
N PRO A 89 -4.68 2.01 9.32
CA PRO A 89 -3.82 3.01 9.95
C PRO A 89 -3.21 2.45 11.24
N LEU A 90 -1.93 2.74 11.50
CA LEU A 90 -1.33 2.39 12.78
C LEU A 90 -2.09 3.08 13.93
N PRO A 91 -2.31 2.39 15.07
CA PRO A 91 -2.87 3.03 16.24
C PRO A 91 -1.96 4.17 16.72
N ALA A 92 -2.58 5.29 17.10
CA ALA A 92 -1.90 6.49 17.60
C ALA A 92 -1.26 6.30 18.97
#